data_AF-A0A194WUV5-F1
#
_entry.id   AF-A0A194WUV5-F1
#
_cell.length_a   1.000
_cell.length_b   1.000
_cell.length_c   1.000
_cell.angle_alpha   90.00
_cell.angle_beta   90.00
_cell.angle_gamma   90.00
#
_symmetry.space_group_name_H-M   'P 1'
#
loop_
_entity.id
_entity.type
_entity.pdbx_description
1 polymer ?
#
loop_
_entity_poly.entity_id
_entity_poly.type
_entity_poly.pdbx_seq_one_letter_code
_entity_poly.pdbx_strand_id
1 'polypeptide(L)'
;MAPTPESAAFLAKKPTVPPTFDGVDYDDTPRLKQAQDAIIREQWVKSMMARLVREELGKCYYKEGVNHLEKCGALRATKLHSKVIEGIEARRHQVEEFRDRVRLVGSLLERLSNTLQHINSNSTMICSRCLRRASALRNIPSIARSFSSSNTSLSPATASPRTSGSPAATSTGIAQPFSTPLSPAPNDVSLGVGLRPKSKTPLPVSSCPAGTPMKGINYLKAKDDPVALPEEEYPEWLWRCLDAKKNEGDEDGVVGDEFSKSKKLRRKAAKRQRKLEAARLASGDLSALEPKIPLTQQSIDLPSNEEGTIRGALQAGDRREELREAMRRERRSKIKESNFLKGM
;
A
#
# COMPACT_ATOMS: atom_id res chain seq x y z
N MET A 1 9.45 -14.85 -43.28
CA MET A 1 9.57 -13.65 -42.43
C MET A 1 10.97 -13.67 -41.84
N ALA A 2 11.84 -12.75 -42.23
CA ALA A 2 13.21 -12.73 -41.69
C ALA A 2 13.17 -12.30 -40.21
N PRO A 3 13.99 -12.89 -39.33
CA PRO A 3 14.07 -12.47 -37.94
C PRO A 3 14.57 -11.02 -37.90
N THR A 4 13.89 -10.18 -37.12
CA THR A 4 14.32 -8.80 -36.86
C THR A 4 15.73 -8.80 -36.28
N PRO A 5 16.64 -7.89 -36.72
CA PRO A 5 17.99 -7.85 -36.20
C PRO A 5 17.98 -7.57 -34.69
N GLU A 6 18.72 -8.39 -33.93
CA GLU A 6 18.82 -8.23 -32.47
C GLU A 6 19.57 -6.93 -32.14
N SER A 7 19.05 -6.14 -31.20
CA SER A 7 19.71 -4.90 -30.76
C SER A 7 21.02 -5.18 -30.01
N ALA A 8 22.02 -4.29 -30.12
CA ALA A 8 23.30 -4.42 -29.41
C ALA A 8 23.12 -4.56 -27.88
N ALA A 9 22.11 -3.90 -27.31
CA ALA A 9 21.77 -4.01 -25.89
C ALA A 9 21.24 -5.40 -25.49
N PHE A 10 20.58 -6.11 -26.41
CA PHE A 10 20.10 -7.48 -26.18
C PHE A 10 21.26 -8.47 -26.22
N LEU A 11 22.15 -8.34 -27.21
CA LEU A 11 23.37 -9.15 -27.32
C LEU A 11 24.27 -8.99 -26.09
N ALA A 12 24.43 -7.78 -25.56
CA ALA A 12 25.21 -7.52 -24.35
C ALA A 12 24.63 -8.16 -23.07
N LYS A 13 23.33 -8.42 -23.02
CA LYS A 13 22.63 -9.00 -21.85
C LYS A 13 22.37 -10.49 -21.97
N LYS A 14 22.60 -11.07 -23.16
CA LYS A 14 22.37 -12.49 -23.41
C LYS A 14 23.40 -13.29 -22.61
N PRO A 15 22.96 -14.29 -21.83
CA PRO A 15 23.88 -15.09 -21.03
C PRO A 15 24.73 -15.93 -21.99
N THR A 16 26.05 -15.91 -21.80
CA THR A 16 27.01 -16.71 -22.58
C THR A 16 27.11 -18.14 -22.04
N VAL A 17 26.75 -18.34 -20.77
CA VAL A 17 26.86 -19.61 -20.04
C VAL A 17 25.60 -20.46 -20.26
N PRO A 18 25.72 -21.80 -20.39
CA PRO A 18 24.56 -22.69 -20.44
C PRO A 18 23.66 -22.58 -19.20
N PRO A 19 22.37 -22.95 -19.30
CA PRO A 19 21.39 -22.86 -18.21
C PRO A 19 21.55 -24.00 -17.18
N THR A 20 22.77 -24.18 -16.67
CA THR A 20 23.16 -25.19 -15.69
C THR A 20 24.12 -24.58 -14.68
N PHE A 21 24.11 -25.06 -13.45
CA PHE A 21 25.12 -24.69 -12.44
C PHE A 21 26.38 -25.57 -12.53
N ASP A 22 26.33 -26.65 -13.31
CA ASP A 22 27.44 -27.59 -13.46
C ASP A 22 28.63 -26.91 -14.15
N GLY A 23 29.76 -26.81 -13.45
CA GLY A 23 31.00 -26.21 -13.97
C GLY A 23 31.11 -24.70 -13.82
N VAL A 24 30.26 -24.06 -13.00
CA VAL A 24 30.36 -22.63 -12.69
C VAL A 24 31.20 -22.42 -11.43
N ASP A 25 32.26 -21.63 -11.52
CA ASP A 25 33.04 -21.20 -10.35
C ASP A 25 32.18 -20.29 -9.46
N TYR A 26 31.89 -20.75 -8.23
CA TYR A 26 31.01 -20.05 -7.30
C TYR A 26 31.63 -18.77 -6.71
N ASP A 27 32.95 -18.66 -6.72
CA ASP A 27 33.68 -17.48 -6.25
C ASP A 27 33.58 -16.31 -7.26
N ASP A 28 33.30 -16.61 -8.53
CA ASP A 28 33.09 -15.61 -9.58
C ASP A 28 31.64 -15.11 -9.63
N THR A 29 31.36 -14.06 -8.85
CA THR A 29 30.05 -13.40 -8.79
C THR A 29 29.42 -13.06 -10.17
N PRO A 30 30.14 -12.58 -11.21
CA PRO A 30 29.51 -12.29 -12.50
C PRO A 30 29.09 -13.55 -13.25
N ARG A 31 29.90 -14.62 -13.25
CA ARG A 31 29.58 -15.89 -13.94
C ARG A 31 28.40 -16.59 -13.28
N LEU A 32 28.39 -16.61 -11.94
CA LEU A 32 27.28 -17.16 -11.16
C LEU A 32 25.96 -16.44 -11.45
N LYS A 33 25.99 -15.10 -11.59
CA LYS A 33 24.80 -14.33 -11.96
C LYS A 33 24.33 -14.60 -13.39
N GLN A 34 25.25 -14.75 -14.34
CA GLN A 34 24.90 -15.11 -15.71
C GLN A 34 24.25 -16.50 -15.79
N ALA A 35 24.75 -17.48 -15.02
CA ALA A 35 24.16 -18.82 -14.94
C ALA A 35 22.75 -18.78 -14.32
N GLN A 36 22.55 -18.00 -13.24
CA GLN A 36 21.21 -17.76 -12.67
C GLN A 36 20.26 -17.14 -13.71
N ASP A 37 20.70 -16.09 -14.40
CA ASP A 37 19.88 -15.41 -15.40
C ASP A 37 19.58 -16.33 -16.60
N ALA A 38 20.48 -17.25 -16.99
CA ALA A 38 20.23 -18.25 -18.02
C ALA A 38 19.13 -19.23 -17.59
N ILE A 39 19.21 -19.75 -16.37
CA ILE A 39 18.22 -20.67 -15.80
C ILE A 39 16.84 -20.02 -15.70
N ILE A 40 16.78 -18.79 -15.19
CA ILE A 40 15.51 -18.05 -15.05
C ILE A 40 14.86 -17.81 -16.42
N ARG A 41 15.64 -17.43 -17.44
CA ARG A 41 15.12 -17.24 -18.79
C ARG A 41 14.57 -18.54 -19.37
N GLU A 42 15.28 -19.65 -19.26
CA GLU A 42 14.81 -20.96 -19.72
C GLU A 42 13.53 -21.42 -18.99
N GLN A 43 13.43 -21.15 -17.69
CA GLN A 43 12.21 -21.40 -16.94
C GLN A 43 11.04 -20.56 -17.46
N TRP A 44 11.28 -19.29 -17.79
CA TRP A 44 10.27 -18.40 -18.34
C TRP A 44 9.87 -18.77 -19.78
N VAL A 45 10.82 -19.20 -20.61
CA VAL A 45 10.54 -19.73 -21.95
C VAL A 45 9.66 -20.97 -21.84
N LYS A 46 10.00 -21.92 -20.96
CA LYS A 46 9.19 -23.13 -20.73
C LYS A 46 7.77 -22.81 -20.24
N SER A 47 7.62 -21.82 -19.35
CA SER A 47 6.29 -21.40 -18.87
C SER A 47 5.47 -20.72 -19.97
N MET A 48 6.11 -19.90 -20.81
CA MET A 48 5.47 -19.26 -21.96
C MET A 48 5.07 -20.26 -23.04
N MET A 49 5.94 -21.22 -23.36
CA MET A 49 5.64 -22.32 -24.27
C MET A 49 4.44 -23.14 -23.76
N ALA A 50 4.40 -23.45 -22.47
CA ALA A 50 3.26 -24.14 -21.87
C ALA A 50 1.95 -23.33 -21.97
N ARG A 51 2.03 -21.99 -21.86
CA ARG A 51 0.86 -21.10 -22.03
C ARG A 51 0.33 -21.14 -23.46
N LEU A 52 1.22 -21.07 -24.46
CA LEU A 52 0.85 -21.20 -25.88
C LEU A 52 0.21 -22.55 -26.18
N VAL A 53 0.79 -23.65 -25.68
CA VAL A 53 0.22 -24.99 -25.83
C VAL A 53 -1.17 -25.08 -25.20
N ARG A 54 -1.41 -24.44 -24.04
CA ARG A 54 -2.76 -24.37 -23.44
C ARG A 54 -3.76 -23.60 -24.29
N GLU A 55 -3.37 -22.47 -24.86
CA GLU A 55 -4.24 -21.69 -25.74
C GLU A 55 -4.63 -22.48 -27.00
N GLU A 56 -3.65 -23.14 -27.64
CA GLU A 56 -3.92 -24.00 -28.80
C GLU A 56 -4.74 -25.25 -28.44
N LEU A 57 -4.49 -25.86 -27.27
CA LEU A 57 -5.29 -26.98 -26.78
C LEU A 57 -6.75 -26.55 -26.52
N GLY A 58 -6.95 -25.36 -25.94
CA GLY A 58 -8.28 -24.78 -25.75
C GLY A 58 -9.02 -24.57 -27.07
N LYS A 59 -8.32 -24.07 -28.10
CA LYS A 59 -8.88 -23.97 -29.46
C LYS A 59 -9.23 -25.33 -30.04
N CYS A 60 -8.40 -26.35 -29.83
CA CYS A 60 -8.67 -27.71 -30.29
C CYS A 60 -9.92 -28.30 -29.62
N TYR A 61 -10.07 -28.13 -28.29
CA TYR A 61 -11.25 -28.59 -27.55
C TYR A 61 -12.52 -27.90 -28.01
N TYR A 62 -12.45 -26.60 -28.29
CA TYR A 62 -13.60 -25.85 -28.80
C TYR A 62 -14.01 -26.30 -30.20
N LYS A 63 -13.05 -26.62 -31.08
CA LYS A 63 -13.32 -27.05 -32.46
C LYS A 63 -13.84 -28.48 -32.56
N GLU A 64 -13.24 -29.40 -31.81
CA GLU A 64 -13.52 -30.84 -31.94
C GLU A 64 -14.60 -31.35 -30.98
N GLY A 65 -14.90 -30.60 -29.91
CA GLY A 65 -15.97 -30.92 -28.96
C GLY A 65 -15.80 -32.30 -28.34
N VAL A 66 -16.76 -33.19 -28.54
CA VAL A 66 -16.74 -34.56 -27.97
C VAL A 66 -15.57 -35.39 -28.52
N ASN A 67 -15.05 -35.08 -29.71
CA ASN A 67 -13.95 -35.83 -30.34
C ASN A 67 -12.53 -35.30 -29.98
N HIS A 68 -12.40 -34.55 -28.88
CA HIS A 68 -11.12 -33.99 -28.48
C HIS A 68 -10.08 -35.05 -28.03
N LEU A 69 -10.52 -36.24 -27.62
CA LEU A 69 -9.64 -37.30 -27.14
C LEU A 69 -8.75 -37.89 -28.25
N GLU A 70 -9.32 -38.12 -29.43
CA GLU A 70 -8.61 -38.70 -30.57
C GLU A 70 -7.78 -37.62 -31.31
N LYS A 71 -8.37 -36.43 -31.48
CA LYS A 71 -7.80 -35.38 -32.34
C LYS A 71 -6.85 -34.42 -31.63
N CYS A 72 -7.06 -34.13 -30.35
CA CYS A 72 -6.20 -33.20 -29.58
C CYS A 72 -5.07 -33.89 -28.81
N GLY A 73 -4.89 -35.22 -28.98
CA GLY A 73 -3.87 -36.01 -28.29
C GLY A 73 -2.44 -35.53 -28.55
N ALA A 74 -2.14 -35.06 -29.77
CA ALA A 74 -0.80 -34.59 -30.14
C ALA A 74 -0.35 -33.37 -29.30
N LEU A 75 -1.26 -32.42 -29.04
CA LEU A 75 -0.99 -31.25 -28.20
C LEU A 75 -0.87 -31.66 -26.72
N ARG A 76 -1.68 -32.62 -26.27
CA ARG A 76 -1.70 -33.13 -24.90
C ARG A 76 -0.46 -33.96 -24.55
N ALA A 77 0.07 -34.72 -25.50
CA ALA A 77 1.22 -35.60 -25.35
C ALA A 77 2.57 -34.88 -25.43
N THR A 78 2.58 -33.56 -25.66
CA THR A 78 3.82 -32.78 -25.54
C THR A 78 4.30 -32.84 -24.09
N LYS A 79 5.30 -33.70 -23.83
CA LYS A 79 5.92 -33.95 -22.51
C LYS A 79 6.33 -32.65 -21.77
N LEU A 80 6.46 -31.55 -22.52
CA LEU A 80 6.73 -30.21 -22.01
C LEU A 80 5.60 -29.68 -21.11
N HIS A 81 4.33 -29.95 -21.43
CA HIS A 81 3.20 -29.43 -20.67
C HIS A 81 3.04 -30.13 -19.31
N SER A 82 3.11 -31.47 -19.27
CA SER A 82 3.01 -32.23 -18.00
C SER A 82 4.17 -31.92 -17.06
N LYS A 83 5.43 -31.95 -17.54
CA LYS A 83 6.59 -31.69 -16.68
C LYS A 83 6.65 -30.25 -16.16
N VAL A 84 6.24 -29.27 -16.96
CA VAL A 84 6.21 -27.87 -16.52
C VAL A 84 5.10 -27.65 -15.49
N ILE A 85 3.93 -28.28 -15.67
CA ILE A 85 2.84 -28.21 -14.69
C ILE A 85 3.23 -28.89 -13.38
N GLU A 86 3.74 -30.13 -13.43
CA GLU A 86 4.20 -30.86 -12.24
C GLU A 86 5.28 -30.06 -11.48
N GLY A 87 6.23 -29.45 -12.19
CA GLY A 87 7.25 -28.59 -11.58
C GLY A 87 6.72 -27.27 -11.02
N ILE A 88 5.63 -26.72 -11.56
CA ILE A 88 4.96 -25.53 -11.01
C ILE A 88 4.16 -25.90 -9.76
N GLU A 89 3.42 -27.01 -9.80
CA GLU A 89 2.63 -27.52 -8.67
C GLU A 89 3.53 -27.93 -7.50
N ALA A 90 4.65 -28.60 -7.75
CA ALA A 90 5.63 -28.94 -6.72
C ALA A 90 6.22 -27.70 -6.03
N ARG A 91 6.52 -26.64 -6.79
CA ARG A 91 6.96 -25.34 -6.23
C ARG A 91 5.86 -24.65 -5.45
N ARG A 92 4.60 -24.72 -5.91
CA ARG A 92 3.45 -24.20 -5.17
C ARG A 92 3.31 -24.90 -3.81
N HIS A 93 3.46 -26.23 -3.78
CA HIS A 93 3.39 -27.02 -2.56
C HIS A 93 4.51 -26.67 -1.57
N GLN A 94 5.74 -26.47 -2.04
CA GLN A 94 6.83 -25.99 -1.18
C GLN A 94 6.59 -24.60 -0.60
N VAL A 95 6.00 -23.68 -1.38
CA VAL A 95 5.68 -22.33 -0.91
C VAL A 95 4.57 -22.35 0.13
N GLU A 96 3.54 -23.19 -0.04
CA GLU A 96 2.50 -23.37 0.96
C GLU A 96 3.04 -24.03 2.24
N GLU A 97 3.87 -25.07 2.12
CA GLU A 97 4.50 -25.71 3.29
C GLU A 97 5.38 -24.72 4.07
N PHE A 98 6.16 -23.90 3.36
CA PHE A 98 6.96 -22.85 3.98
C PHE A 98 6.09 -21.81 4.69
N ARG A 99 4.98 -21.40 4.06
CA ARG A 99 4.02 -20.45 4.65
C ARG A 99 3.39 -21.00 5.93
N ASP A 100 3.03 -22.28 5.95
CA ASP A 100 2.44 -22.92 7.12
C ASP A 100 3.45 -23.07 8.27
N ARG A 101 4.72 -23.39 7.98
CA ARG A 101 5.79 -23.34 9.00
C ARG A 101 5.96 -21.94 9.59
N VAL A 102 5.91 -20.90 8.76
CA VAL A 102 6.02 -19.50 9.23
C VAL A 102 4.83 -19.14 10.13
N ARG A 103 3.60 -19.54 9.77
CA ARG A 103 2.41 -19.35 10.63
C ARG A 103 2.55 -20.07 11.96
N LEU A 104 3.04 -21.31 11.95
CA LEU A 104 3.22 -22.10 13.17
C LEU A 104 4.23 -21.44 14.13
N VAL A 105 5.37 -20.98 13.60
CA VAL A 105 6.38 -20.26 14.38
C VAL A 105 5.81 -18.95 14.93
N GLY A 106 5.01 -18.23 14.14
CA GLY A 106 4.28 -17.04 14.58
C GLY A 106 3.37 -17.31 15.78
N SER A 107 2.55 -18.35 15.73
CA SER A 107 1.65 -18.74 16.83
C SER A 107 2.41 -19.15 18.08
N LEU A 108 3.55 -19.85 17.94
CA LEU A 108 4.40 -20.24 19.07
C LEU A 108 5.01 -19.01 19.77
N LEU A 109 5.49 -18.04 19.00
CA LEU A 109 6.03 -16.78 19.52
C LEU A 109 4.96 -15.97 20.25
N GLU A 110 3.74 -15.95 19.74
CA GLU A 110 2.61 -15.26 20.39
C GLU A 110 2.22 -15.92 21.71
N ARG A 111 2.19 -17.26 21.76
CA ARG A 111 1.98 -18.01 23.01
C ARG A 111 3.08 -17.74 24.05
N LEU A 112 4.34 -17.71 23.62
CA LEU A 112 5.48 -17.37 24.49
C LEU A 112 5.43 -15.92 25.00
N SER A 113 4.96 -14.99 24.16
CA SER A 113 4.74 -13.60 24.57
C SER A 113 3.65 -13.50 25.64
N ASN A 114 2.53 -14.20 25.46
CA ASN A 114 1.42 -14.19 26.41
C ASN A 114 1.79 -14.85 27.76
N THR A 115 2.59 -15.92 27.76
CA THR A 115 3.09 -16.51 29.02
C THR A 115 4.06 -15.59 29.74
N LEU A 116 4.95 -14.89 29.03
CA LEU A 116 5.84 -13.88 29.62
C LEU A 116 5.07 -12.68 30.22
N GLN A 117 3.99 -12.25 29.58
CA GLN A 117 3.11 -11.22 30.12
C GLN A 117 2.41 -11.70 31.40
N HIS A 118 1.95 -12.96 31.44
CA HIS A 118 1.29 -13.53 32.62
C HIS A 118 2.23 -13.71 33.83
N ILE A 119 3.51 -14.01 33.59
CA ILE A 119 4.55 -14.06 34.64
C ILE A 119 4.82 -12.66 35.23
N ASN A 120 4.84 -11.63 34.37
CA ASN A 120 5.01 -10.24 34.82
C ASN A 120 3.79 -9.72 35.60
N SER A 121 2.57 -10.04 35.17
CA SER A 121 1.32 -9.65 35.88
C SER A 121 1.17 -10.34 37.26
N ASN A 122 1.68 -11.57 37.41
CA ASN A 122 1.71 -12.24 38.71
C ASN A 122 2.79 -11.65 39.65
N SER A 123 3.82 -11.00 39.11
CA SER A 123 4.84 -10.30 39.91
C SER A 123 4.38 -8.93 40.43
N THR A 124 3.41 -8.29 39.78
CA THR A 124 2.85 -7.00 40.21
C THR A 124 1.84 -7.11 41.38
N MET A 125 1.34 -8.32 41.68
CA MET A 125 0.42 -8.59 42.79
C MET A 125 1.15 -9.10 44.06
N ILE A 126 2.49 -9.02 44.10
CA ILE A 126 3.28 -9.38 45.28
C ILE A 126 3.78 -8.09 45.93
N CYS A 127 3.40 -7.87 47.19
CA CYS A 127 3.79 -6.71 47.99
C CYS A 127 5.32 -6.53 47.97
N SER A 128 5.77 -5.31 47.64
CA SER A 128 7.19 -4.94 47.52
C SER A 128 8.01 -5.17 48.80
N ARG A 129 7.34 -5.25 49.98
CA ARG A 129 7.95 -5.66 51.26
C ARG A 129 8.15 -7.17 51.39
N CYS A 130 7.31 -7.99 50.78
CA CYS A 130 7.43 -9.46 50.81
C CYS A 130 8.59 -9.93 49.93
N LEU A 131 8.80 -9.30 48.77
CA LEU A 131 9.89 -9.67 47.84
C LEU A 131 11.28 -9.38 48.41
N ARG A 132 11.44 -8.29 49.20
CA ARG A 132 12.69 -7.96 49.90
C ARG A 132 12.98 -8.88 51.09
N ARG A 133 11.95 -9.46 51.71
CA ARG A 133 12.11 -10.40 52.83
C ARG A 133 12.42 -11.83 52.37
N ALA A 134 11.89 -12.23 51.21
CA ALA A 134 12.21 -13.51 50.57
C ALA A 134 13.63 -13.57 49.98
N SER A 135 14.20 -12.42 49.59
CA SER A 135 15.58 -12.31 49.09
C SER A 135 16.64 -12.26 50.20
N ALA A 136 16.25 -11.98 51.45
CA ALA A 136 17.16 -11.95 52.60
C ALA A 136 17.54 -13.35 53.14
N LEU A 137 16.94 -14.43 52.63
CA LEU A 137 17.18 -15.80 53.11
C LEU A 137 17.96 -16.68 52.12
N ARG A 138 18.59 -16.11 51.09
CA ARG A 138 19.47 -16.88 50.21
C ARG A 138 20.93 -16.60 50.52
N ASN A 139 21.52 -17.52 51.27
CA ASN A 139 22.96 -17.60 51.51
C ASN A 139 23.61 -18.17 50.23
N ILE A 140 24.33 -17.34 49.47
CA ILE A 140 25.14 -17.80 48.32
C ILE A 140 26.55 -17.22 48.49
N PRO A 141 27.61 -18.06 48.47
CA PRO A 141 28.99 -17.59 48.64
C PRO A 141 29.49 -16.85 47.40
N SER A 142 30.19 -15.73 47.65
CA SER A 142 30.82 -14.89 46.63
C SER A 142 32.15 -15.51 46.18
N ILE A 143 32.27 -15.79 44.88
CA ILE A 143 33.57 -16.00 44.23
C ILE A 143 34.01 -14.64 43.68
N ALA A 144 35.12 -14.15 44.23
CA ALA A 144 35.77 -12.93 43.79
C ALA A 144 36.39 -13.10 42.40
N ARG A 145 36.16 -12.13 41.52
CA ARG A 145 37.06 -11.86 40.39
C ARG A 145 37.13 -10.35 40.16
N SER A 146 38.21 -9.77 40.67
CA SER A 146 38.67 -8.43 40.36
C SER A 146 38.97 -8.31 38.87
N PHE A 147 38.71 -7.16 38.24
CA PHE A 147 39.74 -6.29 37.64
C PHE A 147 39.14 -4.92 37.27
N SER A 148 40.01 -3.92 37.40
CA SER A 148 39.82 -2.47 37.53
C SER A 148 39.00 -1.74 36.46
N SER A 149 38.23 -0.76 36.92
CA SER A 149 37.85 0.44 36.15
C SER A 149 38.28 1.67 36.95
N SER A 150 39.01 2.57 36.31
CA SER A 150 39.36 3.89 36.84
C SER A 150 38.18 4.84 36.68
N ASN A 151 37.63 5.33 37.79
CA ASN A 151 36.66 6.44 37.84
C ASN A 151 37.38 7.76 38.12
N THR A 152 36.97 8.84 37.45
CA THR A 152 37.13 10.21 37.93
C THR A 152 35.78 10.69 38.46
N SER A 153 35.78 11.11 39.72
CA SER A 153 34.66 11.63 40.50
C SER A 153 34.46 13.12 40.29
N LEU A 154 33.23 13.61 40.49
CA LEU A 154 32.95 14.83 41.27
C LEU A 154 31.50 14.83 41.76
N SER A 155 31.34 15.08 43.05
CA SER A 155 30.14 14.95 43.88
C SER A 155 29.18 16.16 43.79
N PRO A 156 27.92 16.01 44.23
CA PRO A 156 26.98 17.11 44.40
C PRO A 156 27.06 17.70 45.83
N ALA A 157 26.72 18.98 45.98
CA ALA A 157 26.57 19.64 47.27
C ALA A 157 25.09 19.99 47.53
N THR A 158 24.68 19.71 48.76
CA THR A 158 23.35 19.90 49.35
C THR A 158 23.29 21.23 50.10
N ALA A 159 22.17 21.97 50.01
CA ALA A 159 21.66 22.81 51.12
C ALA A 159 20.20 23.29 50.84
N SER A 160 19.34 23.12 51.85
CA SER A 160 17.97 23.66 52.00
C SER A 160 18.00 24.87 52.98
N PRO A 161 16.88 25.41 53.56
CA PRO A 161 15.50 25.74 53.11
C PRO A 161 15.05 27.18 53.55
N ARG A 162 13.76 27.54 53.29
CA ARG A 162 12.82 28.51 53.96
C ARG A 162 12.06 29.35 52.90
N THR A 163 10.78 29.75 52.97
CA THR A 163 9.66 29.72 53.94
C THR A 163 8.37 30.23 53.26
N SER A 164 7.23 29.63 53.63
CA SER A 164 5.84 30.17 53.83
C SER A 164 5.15 31.14 52.85
N GLY A 165 3.91 30.78 52.48
CA GLY A 165 2.82 31.71 52.18
C GLY A 165 1.64 31.08 51.39
N SER A 166 0.54 30.75 52.08
CA SER A 166 -0.73 30.25 51.49
C SER A 166 -1.82 31.37 51.45
N PRO A 167 -3.12 31.14 51.16
CA PRO A 167 -3.83 31.76 50.01
C PRO A 167 -5.09 32.58 50.40
N ALA A 168 -5.73 33.26 49.44
CA ALA A 168 -7.14 33.71 49.49
C ALA A 168 -7.54 34.32 48.13
N ALA A 169 -8.49 33.73 47.39
CA ALA A 169 -9.94 33.99 47.43
C ALA A 169 -10.37 35.26 46.66
N THR A 170 -11.11 35.09 45.56
CA THR A 170 -12.27 35.93 45.22
C THR A 170 -13.17 35.14 44.27
N SER A 171 -14.37 34.84 44.78
CA SER A 171 -15.54 34.35 44.09
C SER A 171 -16.36 35.52 43.53
N THR A 172 -16.92 35.39 42.34
CA THR A 172 -18.28 35.86 42.01
C THR A 172 -18.74 35.13 40.76
N GLY A 173 -19.78 34.32 40.89
CA GLY A 173 -20.52 33.77 39.76
C GLY A 173 -21.63 34.72 39.31
N ILE A 174 -22.21 34.42 38.15
CA ILE A 174 -23.66 34.31 37.88
C ILE A 174 -23.85 33.99 36.37
N ALA A 175 -24.91 33.26 36.09
CA ALA A 175 -25.20 32.48 34.90
C ALA A 175 -25.90 33.25 33.76
N GLN A 176 -25.63 32.83 32.51
CA GLN A 176 -26.52 32.68 31.32
C GLN A 176 -27.23 33.95 30.74
N PRO A 177 -27.86 33.88 29.55
CA PRO A 177 -27.38 33.56 28.19
C PRO A 177 -27.79 34.67 27.17
N PHE A 178 -27.79 34.35 25.86
CA PHE A 178 -28.46 35.02 24.71
C PHE A 178 -27.58 35.74 23.65
N SER A 179 -27.48 35.06 22.48
CA SER A 179 -27.55 35.53 21.08
C SER A 179 -26.54 36.51 20.43
N THR A 180 -25.78 35.92 19.47
CA THR A 180 -25.47 36.36 18.06
C THR A 180 -24.72 37.69 17.79
N PRO A 181 -24.17 37.97 16.56
CA PRO A 181 -23.85 37.14 15.38
C PRO A 181 -22.45 37.39 14.74
N LEU A 182 -22.15 36.58 13.72
CA LEU A 182 -21.03 36.61 12.76
C LEU A 182 -20.71 37.99 12.16
N SER A 183 -19.42 38.24 11.94
CA SER A 183 -18.92 39.32 11.07
C SER A 183 -18.95 38.89 9.58
N PRO A 184 -19.34 39.80 8.66
CA PRO A 184 -19.54 39.50 7.24
C PRO A 184 -18.25 39.55 6.40
N ALA A 185 -18.22 38.70 5.38
CA ALA A 185 -17.28 38.74 4.26
C ALA A 185 -17.52 39.99 3.38
N PRO A 186 -16.50 40.49 2.66
CA PRO A 186 -16.62 41.70 1.85
C PRO A 186 -17.46 41.47 0.58
N ASN A 187 -18.39 42.40 0.35
CA ASN A 187 -19.23 42.48 -0.84
C ASN A 187 -18.46 43.11 -2.01
N ASP A 188 -18.65 42.55 -3.19
CA ASP A 188 -18.24 43.12 -4.48
C ASP A 188 -19.45 43.82 -5.12
N VAL A 189 -19.27 45.04 -5.63
CA VAL A 189 -20.30 45.80 -6.35
C VAL A 189 -19.70 46.47 -7.59
N SER A 190 -20.37 46.19 -8.71
CA SER A 190 -20.64 47.04 -9.89
C SER A 190 -19.87 46.83 -11.20
N LEU A 191 -20.68 46.36 -12.17
CA LEU A 191 -20.92 46.88 -13.51
C LEU A 191 -19.98 46.50 -14.67
N GLY A 192 -20.54 45.69 -15.58
CA GLY A 192 -20.66 46.05 -16.99
C GLY A 192 -19.56 45.57 -17.97
N VAL A 193 -20.05 45.04 -19.09
CA VAL A 193 -19.35 44.76 -20.37
C VAL A 193 -18.70 43.37 -20.49
N GLY A 194 -19.18 42.63 -21.49
CA GLY A 194 -18.83 41.25 -21.74
C GLY A 194 -17.41 41.07 -22.26
N LEU A 195 -16.65 40.22 -21.56
CA LEU A 195 -15.58 39.40 -22.09
C LEU A 195 -15.58 38.08 -21.31
N ARG A 196 -15.49 36.96 -22.02
CA ARG A 196 -15.36 35.62 -21.43
C ARG A 196 -14.24 35.62 -20.36
N PRO A 197 -14.49 35.18 -19.12
CA PRO A 197 -13.42 35.07 -18.14
C PRO A 197 -12.55 33.87 -18.49
N LYS A 198 -11.34 34.11 -19.04
CA LYS A 198 -10.24 33.15 -18.94
C LYS A 198 -9.74 33.20 -17.50
N SER A 199 -10.20 32.27 -16.65
CA SER A 199 -9.59 32.03 -15.35
C SER A 199 -8.16 31.52 -15.56
N LYS A 200 -7.18 32.30 -15.09
CA LYS A 200 -5.75 31.94 -15.13
C LYS A 200 -5.42 30.96 -14.00
N THR A 201 -5.93 29.74 -14.07
CA THR A 201 -5.23 28.60 -13.47
C THR A 201 -4.13 28.23 -14.47
N PRO A 202 -2.83 28.15 -14.10
CA PRO A 202 -1.82 27.70 -15.05
C PRO A 202 -2.18 26.27 -15.48
N LEU A 203 -2.60 26.10 -16.73
CA LEU A 203 -2.94 24.81 -17.27
C LEU A 203 -1.70 23.91 -17.23
N PRO A 204 -1.86 22.61 -16.92
CA PRO A 204 -0.74 21.69 -16.89
C PRO A 204 -0.18 21.54 -18.31
N VAL A 205 1.14 21.71 -18.45
CA VAL A 205 1.83 21.53 -19.74
C VAL A 205 1.56 20.13 -20.24
N SER A 206 0.82 20.05 -21.35
CA SER A 206 0.54 18.78 -22.01
C SER A 206 1.78 18.25 -22.71
N SER A 207 1.90 16.93 -22.82
CA SER A 207 3.02 16.31 -23.53
C SER A 207 2.98 16.53 -25.06
N CYS A 208 1.83 16.94 -25.60
CA CYS A 208 1.59 17.11 -27.03
C CYS A 208 1.22 18.57 -27.28
N PRO A 209 2.18 19.44 -27.65
CA PRO A 209 1.89 20.86 -27.86
C PRO A 209 0.96 21.08 -29.06
N ALA A 210 0.32 22.24 -29.08
CA ALA A 210 -0.57 22.66 -30.16
C ALA A 210 0.10 22.51 -31.54
N GLY A 211 -0.65 22.02 -32.52
CA GLY A 211 -0.17 21.78 -33.89
C GLY A 211 0.45 20.39 -34.12
N THR A 212 0.56 19.54 -33.10
CA THR A 212 1.08 18.18 -33.27
C THR A 212 0.05 17.28 -33.96
N PRO A 213 0.33 16.69 -35.15
CA PRO A 213 -0.57 15.75 -35.80
C PRO A 213 -0.57 14.40 -35.06
N MET A 214 -1.75 13.92 -34.67
CA MET A 214 -1.90 12.66 -33.95
C MET A 214 -1.94 11.47 -34.92
N LYS A 215 -0.78 10.90 -35.20
CA LYS A 215 -0.60 9.84 -36.20
C LYS A 215 -1.46 8.60 -35.93
N GLY A 216 -2.19 8.15 -36.95
CA GLY A 216 -2.88 6.85 -36.96
C GLY A 216 -4.18 6.81 -36.15
N ILE A 217 -4.79 7.97 -35.87
CA ILE A 217 -6.12 8.04 -35.26
C ILE A 217 -7.20 8.04 -36.33
N ASN A 218 -6.93 8.66 -37.49
CA ASN A 218 -7.93 8.70 -38.54
C ASN A 218 -8.01 7.36 -39.29
N TYR A 219 -9.20 6.74 -39.22
CA TYR A 219 -9.54 5.51 -39.94
C TYR A 219 -10.38 5.79 -41.20
N LEU A 220 -10.73 7.04 -41.49
CA LEU A 220 -11.52 7.44 -42.65
C LEU A 220 -10.62 7.67 -43.87
N LYS A 221 -10.97 7.05 -45.00
CA LYS A 221 -10.29 7.29 -46.28
C LYS A 221 -10.57 8.74 -46.72
N ALA A 222 -9.52 9.45 -47.15
CA ALA A 222 -9.56 10.86 -47.59
C ALA A 222 -9.76 11.93 -46.50
N LYS A 223 -9.46 11.63 -45.23
CA LYS A 223 -9.26 12.66 -44.19
C LYS A 223 -7.83 12.59 -43.66
N ASP A 224 -7.32 13.70 -43.17
CA ASP A 224 -6.02 13.74 -42.50
C ASP A 224 -6.17 13.37 -41.01
N ASP A 225 -5.05 13.02 -40.38
CA ASP A 225 -5.01 12.78 -38.93
C ASP A 225 -5.34 14.07 -38.16
N PRO A 226 -6.11 13.98 -37.06
CA PRO A 226 -6.47 15.16 -36.28
C PRO A 226 -5.23 15.82 -35.67
N VAL A 227 -5.20 17.15 -35.70
CA VAL A 227 -4.11 17.97 -35.16
C VAL A 227 -4.49 18.47 -33.77
N ALA A 228 -3.54 18.41 -32.83
CA ALA A 228 -3.74 18.91 -31.47
C ALA A 228 -4.04 20.41 -31.44
N LEU A 229 -5.08 20.81 -30.72
CA LEU A 229 -5.49 22.19 -30.48
C LEU A 229 -4.67 22.80 -29.32
N PRO A 230 -4.75 24.12 -29.08
CA PRO A 230 -4.23 24.72 -27.85
C PRO A 230 -4.91 24.17 -26.58
N GLU A 231 -4.15 24.14 -25.49
CA GLU A 231 -4.56 23.52 -24.21
C GLU A 231 -5.81 24.16 -23.60
N GLU A 232 -6.04 25.46 -23.84
CA GLU A 232 -7.20 26.21 -23.35
C GLU A 232 -8.50 25.87 -24.09
N GLU A 233 -8.40 25.34 -25.30
CA GLU A 233 -9.57 24.98 -26.12
C GLU A 233 -10.12 23.62 -25.72
N TYR A 234 -9.32 22.80 -25.03
CA TYR A 234 -9.78 21.55 -24.47
C TYR A 234 -10.61 21.76 -23.20
N PRO A 235 -11.69 20.97 -23.01
CA PRO A 235 -12.48 21.03 -21.78
C PRO A 235 -11.66 20.73 -20.52
N GLU A 236 -11.96 21.42 -19.42
CA GLU A 236 -11.23 21.29 -18.15
C GLU A 236 -11.22 19.86 -17.59
N TRP A 237 -12.31 19.10 -17.79
CA TRP A 237 -12.42 17.74 -17.30
C TRP A 237 -11.35 16.81 -17.88
N LEU A 238 -10.82 17.10 -19.07
CA LEU A 238 -9.77 16.30 -19.71
C LEU A 238 -8.52 16.22 -18.83
N TRP A 239 -8.17 17.33 -18.19
CA TRP A 239 -7.01 17.44 -17.33
C TRP A 239 -7.18 16.71 -15.99
N ARG A 240 -8.43 16.39 -15.61
CA ARG A 240 -8.77 15.67 -14.38
C ARG A 240 -9.03 14.17 -14.59
N CYS A 241 -9.02 13.68 -15.83
CA CYS A 241 -9.23 12.26 -16.13
C CYS A 241 -8.20 11.34 -15.48
N LEU A 242 -6.96 11.80 -15.30
CA LEU A 242 -5.89 11.01 -14.69
C LEU A 242 -5.91 11.01 -13.15
N ASP A 243 -6.64 11.93 -12.52
CA ASP A 243 -6.77 11.99 -11.06
C ASP A 243 -7.45 10.74 -10.52
N ALA A 244 -8.43 10.18 -11.26
CA ALA A 244 -9.08 8.92 -10.94
C ALA A 244 -8.04 7.79 -10.76
N LYS A 245 -7.07 7.70 -11.69
CA LYS A 245 -6.02 6.67 -11.68
C LYS A 245 -5.05 6.84 -10.52
N LYS A 246 -4.81 8.08 -10.07
CA LYS A 246 -3.95 8.36 -8.93
C LYS A 246 -4.62 7.95 -7.61
N ASN A 247 -5.92 8.22 -7.46
CA ASN A 247 -6.63 7.92 -6.22
C ASN A 247 -6.77 6.40 -5.94
N GLU A 248 -6.84 5.55 -6.97
CA GLU A 248 -6.88 4.08 -6.77
C GLU A 248 -5.52 3.49 -6.33
N GLY A 249 -4.41 4.23 -6.52
CA GLY A 249 -3.06 3.73 -6.32
C GLY A 249 -2.23 4.44 -5.24
N ASP A 250 -2.50 5.71 -4.93
CA ASP A 250 -1.61 6.53 -4.08
C ASP A 250 -2.11 6.77 -2.65
N GLU A 251 -3.43 6.88 -2.42
CA GLU A 251 -3.92 7.26 -1.06
C GLU A 251 -3.86 6.06 -0.09
N ASP A 252 -4.21 4.87 -0.55
CA ASP A 252 -4.04 3.60 0.19
C ASP A 252 -2.72 2.88 -0.14
N GLY A 253 -2.00 3.34 -1.17
CA GLY A 253 -0.73 2.76 -1.65
C GLY A 253 0.43 2.88 -0.67
N VAL A 254 0.33 3.77 0.33
CA VAL A 254 1.34 3.86 1.39
C VAL A 254 1.27 2.66 2.34
N VAL A 255 0.10 2.04 2.52
CA VAL A 255 -0.10 0.90 3.42
C VAL A 255 0.04 -0.44 2.67
N GLY A 256 -0.48 -0.53 1.44
CA GLY A 256 -0.47 -1.77 0.66
C GLY A 256 0.89 -2.18 0.07
N ASP A 257 1.80 -1.22 -0.14
CA ASP A 257 3.11 -1.46 -0.77
C ASP A 257 4.26 -1.56 0.24
N GLU A 258 3.98 -1.67 1.54
CA GLU A 258 5.05 -1.89 2.53
C GLU A 258 5.60 -3.31 2.48
N PHE A 259 4.81 -4.30 2.06
CA PHE A 259 5.24 -5.69 2.02
C PHE A 259 6.18 -6.00 0.84
N SER A 260 5.96 -5.36 -0.32
CA SER A 260 6.78 -5.52 -1.54
C SER A 260 8.12 -4.79 -1.49
N LYS A 261 8.34 -3.95 -0.47
CA LYS A 261 9.58 -3.19 -0.28
C LYS A 261 10.66 -3.99 0.44
N SER A 262 11.92 -3.67 0.15
CA SER A 262 13.09 -4.22 0.87
C SER A 262 12.96 -4.04 2.39
N LYS A 263 13.51 -4.98 3.19
CA LYS A 263 13.51 -4.96 4.67
C LYS A 263 13.97 -3.61 5.25
N LYS A 264 14.94 -2.95 4.61
CA LYS A 264 15.44 -1.62 5.01
C LYS A 264 14.39 -0.52 4.81
N LEU A 265 13.64 -0.56 3.70
CA LEU A 265 12.55 0.38 3.44
C LEU A 265 11.42 0.20 4.44
N ARG A 266 11.04 -1.04 4.77
CA ARG A 266 10.02 -1.33 5.80
C ARG A 266 10.35 -0.72 7.14
N ARG A 267 11.60 -0.89 7.61
CA ARG A 267 12.06 -0.29 8.88
C ARG A 267 12.02 1.23 8.85
N LYS A 268 12.37 1.86 7.72
CA LYS A 268 12.31 3.31 7.55
C LYS A 268 10.87 3.82 7.52
N ALA A 269 9.98 3.10 6.84
CA ALA A 269 8.56 3.42 6.74
C ALA A 269 7.86 3.28 8.10
N ALA A 270 8.08 2.17 8.82
CA ALA A 270 7.61 1.98 10.19
C ALA A 270 8.13 3.05 11.16
N LYS A 271 9.41 3.45 11.05
CA LYS A 271 9.96 4.56 11.86
C LYS A 271 9.29 5.90 11.52
N ARG A 272 8.95 6.14 10.25
CA ARG A 272 8.23 7.34 9.81
C ARG A 272 6.78 7.34 10.31
N GLN A 273 6.07 6.22 10.17
CA GLN A 273 4.71 6.04 10.70
C GLN A 273 4.66 6.29 12.21
N ARG A 274 5.53 5.63 12.99
CA ARG A 274 5.60 5.83 14.44
C ARG A 274 5.92 7.28 14.82
N LYS A 275 6.77 7.97 14.05
CA LYS A 275 7.08 9.39 14.29
C LYS A 275 5.86 10.29 13.99
N LEU A 276 5.13 10.01 12.91
CA LEU A 276 3.92 10.76 12.54
C LEU A 276 2.79 10.53 13.55
N GLU A 277 2.59 9.29 13.99
CA GLU A 277 1.63 8.93 15.02
C GLU A 277 1.98 9.59 16.36
N ALA A 278 3.25 9.52 16.79
CA ALA A 278 3.70 10.21 18.00
C ALA A 278 3.53 11.74 17.90
N ALA A 279 3.74 12.34 16.72
CA ALA A 279 3.50 13.76 16.50
C ALA A 279 2.00 14.11 16.54
N ARG A 280 1.12 13.27 15.96
CA ARG A 280 -0.35 13.43 16.04
C ARG A 280 -0.87 13.27 17.47
N LEU A 281 -0.32 12.31 18.22
CA LEU A 281 -0.62 12.14 19.64
C LEU A 281 -0.12 13.34 20.47
N ALA A 282 1.05 13.88 20.14
CA ALA A 282 1.63 15.04 20.82
C ALA A 282 0.89 16.35 20.51
N SER A 283 0.25 16.49 19.34
CA SER A 283 -0.56 17.68 19.01
C SER A 283 -1.89 17.73 19.76
N GLY A 284 -2.25 16.69 20.53
CA GLY A 284 -3.48 16.65 21.33
C GLY A 284 -4.78 16.59 20.52
N ASP A 285 -4.68 16.56 19.18
CA ASP A 285 -5.80 16.45 18.24
C ASP A 285 -6.24 14.99 18.13
N LEU A 286 -7.04 14.56 19.10
CA LEU A 286 -7.55 13.18 19.20
C LEU A 286 -8.50 12.82 18.05
N SER A 287 -9.11 13.81 17.38
CA SER A 287 -10.01 13.61 16.24
C SER A 287 -9.31 12.98 15.04
N ALA A 288 -8.00 13.19 14.88
CA ALA A 288 -7.22 12.59 13.79
C ALA A 288 -6.92 11.10 13.99
N LEU A 289 -7.13 10.57 15.21
CA LEU A 289 -6.91 9.16 15.56
C LEU A 289 -8.22 8.35 15.53
N GLU A 290 -9.37 9.01 15.49
CA GLU A 290 -10.66 8.35 15.38
C GLU A 290 -10.75 7.53 14.08
N PRO A 291 -11.21 6.27 14.13
CA PRO A 291 -11.42 5.46 12.94
C PRO A 291 -12.36 6.16 11.97
N LYS A 292 -11.91 6.40 10.74
CA LYS A 292 -12.74 6.95 9.67
C LYS A 292 -13.79 5.93 9.26
N ILE A 293 -15.02 6.11 9.72
CA ILE A 293 -16.15 5.25 9.35
C ILE A 293 -16.43 5.48 7.85
N PRO A 294 -16.43 4.43 7.01
CA PRO A 294 -16.68 4.57 5.58
C PRO A 294 -18.12 5.04 5.33
N LEU A 295 -18.33 5.77 4.23
CA LEU A 295 -19.61 6.44 3.90
C LEU A 295 -20.82 5.48 3.92
N THR A 296 -20.62 4.22 3.55
CA THR A 296 -21.63 3.15 3.52
C THR A 296 -22.10 2.68 4.90
N GLN A 297 -21.27 2.89 5.93
CA GLN A 297 -21.55 2.49 7.33
C GLN A 297 -22.00 3.67 8.19
N GLN A 298 -22.04 4.88 7.62
CA GLN A 298 -22.54 6.06 8.31
C GLN A 298 -24.06 6.05 8.34
N SER A 299 -24.63 6.45 9.48
CA SER A 299 -26.08 6.65 9.67
C SER A 299 -26.48 8.13 9.62
N ILE A 300 -25.59 9.00 9.12
CA ILE A 300 -25.83 10.44 9.02
C ILE A 300 -26.72 10.68 7.81
N ASP A 301 -27.73 11.52 7.97
CA ASP A 301 -28.65 11.85 6.90
C ASP A 301 -27.92 12.53 5.72
N LEU A 302 -28.27 12.13 4.51
CA LEU A 302 -27.75 12.77 3.31
C LEU A 302 -28.36 14.17 3.19
N PRO A 303 -27.60 15.15 2.66
CA PRO A 303 -28.14 16.49 2.45
C PRO A 303 -29.41 16.48 1.60
N SER A 304 -30.50 17.02 2.17
CA SER A 304 -31.77 17.26 1.47
C SER A 304 -31.81 18.69 0.95
N ASN A 305 -32.56 18.93 -0.14
CA ASN A 305 -32.74 20.27 -0.70
C ASN A 305 -34.02 20.92 -0.20
N GLU A 306 -34.09 21.17 1.11
CA GLU A 306 -35.28 21.75 1.76
C GLU A 306 -35.52 23.20 1.32
N GLU A 307 -34.44 23.94 1.05
CA GLU A 307 -34.48 25.34 0.60
C GLU A 307 -34.88 25.49 -0.88
N GLY A 308 -35.07 24.39 -1.61
CA GLY A 308 -35.46 24.41 -3.03
C GLY A 308 -34.43 25.05 -3.97
N THR A 309 -33.19 25.25 -3.50
CA THR A 309 -32.14 25.95 -4.26
C THR A 309 -31.45 25.01 -5.26
N ILE A 310 -31.09 25.51 -6.44
CA ILE A 310 -30.39 24.70 -7.48
C ILE A 310 -29.08 24.13 -6.94
N ARG A 311 -28.31 24.93 -6.19
CA ARG A 311 -27.05 24.50 -5.54
C ARG A 311 -27.28 23.36 -4.55
N GLY A 312 -28.34 23.45 -3.74
CA GLY A 312 -28.73 22.39 -2.81
C GLY A 312 -29.14 21.10 -3.54
N ALA A 313 -29.86 21.22 -4.65
CA ALA A 313 -30.24 20.08 -5.50
C ALA A 313 -29.01 19.35 -6.07
N LEU A 314 -28.04 20.11 -6.59
CA LEU A 314 -26.79 19.56 -7.13
C LEU A 314 -25.98 18.86 -6.04
N GLN A 315 -25.76 19.51 -4.90
CA GLN A 315 -25.02 18.93 -3.78
C GLN A 315 -25.67 17.66 -3.25
N ALA A 316 -27.01 17.65 -3.13
CA ALA A 316 -27.76 16.46 -2.74
C ALA A 316 -27.63 15.33 -3.78
N GLY A 317 -27.58 15.68 -5.07
CA GLY A 317 -27.28 14.76 -6.17
C GLY A 317 -25.90 14.10 -6.02
N ASP A 318 -24.86 14.93 -5.85
CA ASP A 318 -23.46 14.50 -5.75
C ASP A 318 -23.25 13.55 -4.57
N ARG A 319 -23.79 13.87 -3.38
CA ARG A 319 -23.65 13.01 -2.18
C ARG A 319 -24.37 11.66 -2.32
N ARG A 320 -25.50 11.62 -3.03
CA ARG A 320 -26.20 10.36 -3.35
C ARG A 320 -25.40 9.51 -4.34
N GLU A 321 -24.77 10.16 -5.33
CA GLU A 321 -23.90 9.48 -6.29
C GLU A 321 -22.66 8.90 -5.59
N GLU A 322 -22.02 9.67 -4.71
CA GLU A 322 -20.87 9.25 -3.91
C GLU A 322 -21.19 7.99 -3.07
N LEU A 323 -22.35 7.95 -2.41
CA LEU A 323 -22.81 6.77 -1.66
C LEU A 323 -23.02 5.56 -2.60
N ARG A 324 -23.63 5.77 -3.78
CA ARG A 324 -23.86 4.70 -4.76
C ARG A 324 -22.54 4.13 -5.28
N GLU A 325 -21.54 4.97 -5.52
CA GLU A 325 -20.20 4.56 -5.90
C GLU A 325 -19.50 3.78 -4.79
N ALA A 326 -19.55 4.27 -3.55
CA ALA A 326 -18.97 3.58 -2.40
C ALA A 326 -19.56 2.17 -2.22
N MET A 327 -20.90 2.04 -2.29
CA MET A 327 -21.58 0.73 -2.30
C MET A 327 -21.17 -0.15 -3.48
N ARG A 328 -20.89 0.43 -4.66
CA ARG A 328 -20.42 -0.33 -5.81
C ARG A 328 -19.00 -0.84 -5.59
N ARG A 329 -18.11 -0.06 -4.95
CA ARG A 329 -16.74 -0.48 -4.60
C ARG A 329 -16.77 -1.65 -3.62
N GLU A 330 -17.56 -1.58 -2.56
CA GLU A 330 -17.73 -2.68 -1.59
C GLU A 330 -18.33 -3.95 -2.21
N ARG A 331 -19.33 -3.81 -3.09
CA ARG A 331 -19.86 -4.99 -3.81
C ARG A 331 -18.80 -5.62 -4.71
N ARG A 332 -18.00 -4.81 -5.41
CA ARG A 332 -16.91 -5.33 -6.25
C ARG A 332 -15.83 -6.03 -5.43
N SER A 333 -15.45 -5.51 -4.26
CA SER A 333 -14.47 -6.18 -3.39
C SER A 333 -15.02 -7.49 -2.85
N LYS A 334 -16.29 -7.51 -2.39
CA LYS A 334 -16.96 -8.73 -1.92
C LYS A 334 -17.07 -9.80 -2.99
N ILE A 335 -17.39 -9.42 -4.24
CA ILE A 335 -17.42 -10.36 -5.37
C ILE A 335 -16.02 -10.93 -5.65
N LYS A 336 -14.97 -10.10 -5.60
CA LYS A 336 -13.59 -10.56 -5.78
C LYS A 336 -13.19 -11.54 -4.69
N GLU A 337 -13.48 -11.23 -3.43
CA GLU A 337 -13.23 -12.10 -2.28
C GLU A 337 -13.97 -13.43 -2.40
N SER A 338 -15.28 -13.40 -2.70
CA SER A 338 -16.06 -14.62 -2.88
C SER A 338 -15.55 -15.48 -4.04
N ASN A 339 -15.14 -14.84 -5.14
CA ASN A 339 -14.57 -15.56 -6.29
C ASN A 339 -13.21 -16.16 -5.94
N PHE A 340 -12.39 -15.45 -5.16
CA PHE A 340 -11.10 -15.93 -4.69
C PHE A 340 -11.27 -17.14 -3.77
N LEU A 341 -12.13 -17.03 -2.74
CA LEU A 341 -12.40 -18.12 -1.80
C LEU A 341 -13.07 -19.33 -2.45
N LYS A 342 -13.91 -19.13 -3.48
CA LYS A 342 -14.53 -20.22 -4.23
C LYS A 342 -13.57 -20.93 -5.19
N GLY A 343 -12.53 -20.22 -5.64
CA GLY A 343 -11.52 -20.76 -6.55
C GLY A 343 -10.29 -21.34 -5.85
N MET A 344 -10.21 -21.26 -4.52
CA MET A 344 -9.14 -21.81 -3.68
C MET A 344 -9.47 -23.23 -3.26
#